data_AF-A0AAV3P4G3-F1
#
_entry.id   AF-A0AAV3P4G3-F1
#
_cell.length_a   1.000
_cell.length_b   1.000
_cell.length_c   1.000
_cell.angle_alpha   90.00
_cell.angle_beta   90.00
_cell.angle_gamma   90.00
#
_symmetry.space_group_name_H-M   'P 1'
#
loop_
_entity.id
_entity.type
_entity.pdbx_description
1 polymer ?
#
loop_
_entity_poly.entity_id
_entity_poly.type
_entity_poly.pdbx_seq_one_letter_code
_entity_poly.pdbx_strand_id
1 'polypeptide(L)'
;MDSFHVGRVVNTYEEMKKVSFEVGILSIFGHLGVHRKQELYRNYIILNKGYNSFPTNLPGTLFRKALQARKRLTEILRKIILERKEKRIIEKNILSALLNSKDEEGRTLDEEQIADNIIGVLFAAQDTTASVMTWIIKYLHDNPKLLEAVKVLLLHPLSTFFL
;
A
#
# COMPACT_ATOMS: atom_id res chain seq x y z
N MET A 1 -12.31 3.87 -6.76
CA MET A 1 -12.44 4.18 -8.21
C MET A 1 -13.48 5.25 -8.51
N ASP A 2 -14.25 5.71 -7.52
CA ASP A 2 -15.34 6.68 -7.72
C ASP A 2 -14.90 8.11 -8.04
N SER A 3 -13.59 8.38 -8.17
CA SER A 3 -13.04 9.71 -8.48
C SER A 3 -12.96 10.02 -9.98
N PHE A 4 -13.06 9.00 -10.84
CA PHE A 4 -12.94 9.13 -12.28
C PHE A 4 -14.31 9.35 -12.93
N HIS A 5 -14.56 10.59 -13.37
CA HIS A 5 -15.75 10.95 -14.14
C HIS A 5 -15.33 11.59 -15.46
N VAL A 6 -16.12 11.36 -16.50
CA VAL A 6 -15.88 11.91 -17.84
C VAL A 6 -15.81 13.44 -17.76
N GLY A 7 -14.76 14.03 -18.38
CA GLY A 7 -14.54 15.48 -18.41
C GLY A 7 -13.75 16.06 -17.24
N ARG A 8 -13.43 15.29 -16.20
CA ARG A 8 -12.60 15.76 -15.08
C ARG A 8 -11.10 15.60 -15.37
N VAL A 9 -10.34 16.68 -15.23
CA VAL A 9 -8.87 16.63 -15.22
C VAL A 9 -8.40 16.17 -13.84
N VAL A 10 -7.54 15.16 -13.80
CA VAL A 10 -6.98 14.58 -12.57
C VAL A 10 -5.45 14.52 -12.65
N ASN A 11 -4.79 14.56 -11.51
CA ASN A 11 -3.38 14.22 -11.41
C ASN A 11 -3.26 12.69 -11.32
N THR A 12 -2.84 12.06 -12.42
CA THR A 12 -2.71 10.60 -12.52
C THR A 12 -1.82 10.03 -11.42
N TYR A 13 -0.70 10.67 -11.09
CA TYR A 13 0.22 10.18 -10.06
C TYR A 13 -0.42 10.13 -8.68
N GLU A 14 -1.13 11.19 -8.29
CA GLU A 14 -1.82 11.24 -6.99
C GLU A 14 -2.96 10.22 -6.89
N GLU A 15 -3.68 9.96 -7.99
CA GLU A 15 -4.70 8.89 -8.03
C GLU A 15 -4.05 7.50 -7.96
N MET A 16 -2.94 7.28 -8.68
CA MET A 16 -2.22 6.01 -8.63
C MET A 16 -1.60 5.75 -7.25
N LYS A 17 -1.19 6.78 -6.50
CA LYS A 17 -0.76 6.63 -5.09
C LYS A 17 -1.86 6.10 -4.17
N LYS A 18 -3.12 6.48 -4.40
CA LYS A 18 -4.27 5.96 -3.65
C LYS A 18 -4.49 4.48 -3.99
N VAL A 19 -4.48 4.14 -5.27
CA VAL A 19 -4.61 2.77 -5.76
C VAL A 19 -3.49 1.87 -5.21
N SER A 20 -2.23 2.28 -5.32
CA SER A 20 -1.09 1.53 -4.78
C SER A 20 -1.21 1.28 -3.28
N PHE A 21 -1.68 2.28 -2.52
CA PHE A 21 -1.87 2.12 -1.09
C PHE A 21 -3.01 1.13 -0.77
N GLU A 22 -4.14 1.22 -1.48
CA GLU A 22 -5.26 0.30 -1.29
C GLU A 22 -4.88 -1.14 -1.61
N VAL A 23 -4.15 -1.37 -2.71
CA VAL A 23 -3.61 -2.68 -3.06
C VAL A 23 -2.61 -3.15 -2.00
N GLY A 24 -1.73 -2.28 -1.51
CA GLY A 24 -0.81 -2.60 -0.42
C GLY A 24 -1.54 -3.06 0.85
N ILE A 25 -2.58 -2.34 1.26
CA ILE A 25 -3.43 -2.72 2.40
C ILE A 25 -4.10 -4.08 2.17
N LEU A 26 -4.65 -4.31 0.97
CA LEU A 26 -5.30 -5.57 0.62
C LEU A 26 -4.30 -6.74 0.64
N SER A 27 -3.11 -6.56 0.07
CA SER A 27 -2.05 -7.57 0.08
C SER A 27 -1.51 -7.88 1.47
N ILE A 28 -1.48 -6.88 2.36
CA ILE A 28 -0.98 -7.06 3.73
C ILE A 28 -2.02 -7.71 4.63
N PHE A 29 -3.25 -7.21 4.62
CA PHE A 29 -4.25 -7.56 5.62
C PHE A 29 -5.38 -8.45 5.08
N GLY A 30 -5.49 -8.62 3.77
CA GLY A 30 -6.72 -9.08 3.15
C GLY A 30 -7.82 -8.02 3.27
N HIS A 31 -9.04 -8.46 3.58
CA HIS A 31 -10.15 -7.53 3.81
C HIS A 31 -10.03 -6.83 5.17
N LEU A 32 -9.81 -5.52 5.12
CA LEU A 32 -9.81 -4.65 6.31
C LEU A 32 -11.04 -3.73 6.28
N GLY A 33 -11.68 -3.53 7.45
CA GLY A 33 -12.84 -2.65 7.57
C GLY A 33 -12.54 -1.20 7.19
N VAL A 34 -13.54 -0.50 6.63
CA VAL A 34 -13.39 0.86 6.05
C VAL A 34 -12.76 1.85 7.03
N HIS A 35 -13.22 1.87 8.29
CA HIS A 35 -12.68 2.77 9.32
C HIS A 35 -11.17 2.56 9.54
N ARG A 36 -10.71 1.31 9.66
CA ARG A 36 -9.29 1.00 9.88
C ARG A 36 -8.44 1.36 8.68
N LYS A 37 -8.94 1.12 7.46
CA LYS A 37 -8.26 1.54 6.22
C LYS A 37 -8.05 3.06 6.19
N GLN A 38 -9.09 3.83 6.52
CA GLN A 38 -9.00 5.29 6.57
C GLN A 38 -8.02 5.78 7.64
N GLU A 39 -8.03 5.17 8.83
CA GLU A 39 -7.13 5.54 9.93
C GLU A 39 -5.67 5.25 9.61
N LEU A 40 -5.39 4.08 9.01
CA LEU A 40 -4.07 3.71 8.50
C LEU A 40 -3.61 4.70 7.42
N TYR A 41 -4.45 4.97 6.42
CA TYR A 41 -4.11 5.88 5.32
C TYR A 41 -3.80 7.29 5.82
N ARG A 42 -4.63 7.82 6.72
CA ARG A 42 -4.46 9.16 7.30
C ARG A 42 -3.12 9.28 8.02
N ASN A 43 -2.77 8.33 8.87
CA ASN A 43 -1.50 8.39 9.61
C ASN A 43 -0.30 8.10 8.70
N TYR A 44 -0.44 7.20 7.74
CA TYR A 44 0.61 6.90 6.77
C TYR A 44 0.98 8.13 5.92
N ILE A 45 0.01 8.92 5.45
CA ILE A 45 0.32 10.16 4.71
C ILE A 45 1.09 11.15 5.59
N ILE A 46 0.71 11.30 6.87
CA ILE A 46 1.42 12.20 7.79
C ILE A 46 2.86 11.71 8.01
N LEU A 47 3.04 10.41 8.19
CA LEU A 47 4.36 9.79 8.32
C LEU A 47 5.20 10.02 7.06
N ASN A 48 4.69 9.69 5.88
CA ASN A 48 5.41 9.80 4.61
C ASN A 48 5.83 11.26 4.33
N LYS A 49 4.94 12.23 4.61
CA LYS A 49 5.27 13.67 4.46
C LYS A 49 6.40 14.14 5.36
N GLY A 50 6.51 13.61 6.58
CA GLY A 50 7.59 13.99 7.49
C GLY A 50 8.87 13.17 7.32
N TYR A 51 8.80 12.00 6.68
CA TYR A 51 9.98 11.17 6.39
C TYR A 51 11.01 11.92 5.52
N ASN A 52 10.56 12.62 4.49
CA ASN A 52 11.42 13.43 3.60
C ASN A 52 11.65 14.87 4.10
N SER A 53 11.33 15.17 5.36
CA SER A 53 11.49 16.52 5.92
C SER A 53 12.77 16.64 6.74
N PHE A 54 13.23 17.88 6.95
CA PHE A 54 14.40 18.12 7.80
C PHE A 54 14.13 17.63 9.24
N PRO A 55 15.08 16.91 9.89
CA PRO A 55 14.84 16.14 11.12
C PRO A 55 14.77 17.01 12.40
N THR A 56 13.99 18.08 12.37
CA THR A 56 13.81 19.00 13.51
C THR A 56 12.58 18.63 14.34
N ASN A 57 12.80 18.21 15.58
CA ASN A 57 11.74 17.79 16.50
C ASN A 57 11.13 18.96 17.32
N LEU A 58 10.67 20.00 16.64
CA LEU A 58 10.00 21.15 17.26
C LEU A 58 8.48 21.08 17.06
N PRO A 59 7.67 21.68 17.96
CA PRO A 59 6.23 21.80 17.76
C PRO A 59 5.88 22.36 16.37
N GLY A 60 4.92 21.72 15.69
CA GLY A 60 4.44 22.17 14.37
C GLY A 60 5.19 21.60 13.16
N THR A 61 6.42 21.09 13.32
CA THR A 61 7.23 20.58 12.20
C THR A 61 6.65 19.29 11.60
N LEU A 62 6.97 19.04 10.33
CA LEU A 62 6.59 17.80 9.65
C LEU A 62 7.23 16.58 10.32
N PHE A 63 8.50 16.67 10.73
CA PHE A 63 9.21 15.61 11.43
C PHE A 63 8.51 15.23 12.74
N ARG A 64 8.15 16.20 13.59
CA ARG A 64 7.43 15.92 14.85
C ARG A 64 6.05 15.30 14.60
N LYS A 65 5.33 15.78 13.57
CA LYS A 65 4.05 15.19 13.15
C LYS A 65 4.21 13.74 12.68
N ALA A 66 5.27 13.43 11.93
CA ALA A 66 5.58 12.08 11.49
C ALA A 66 5.92 11.15 12.67
N LEU A 67 6.69 11.59 13.65
CA LEU A 67 6.95 10.80 14.86
C LEU A 67 5.66 10.45 15.61
N GLN A 68 4.73 11.40 15.73
CA GLN A 68 3.42 11.13 16.34
C GLN A 68 2.56 10.19 15.50
N ALA A 69 2.60 10.33 14.17
CA ALA A 69 1.88 9.44 13.27
C ALA A 69 2.45 8.02 13.28
N ARG A 70 3.77 7.86 13.42
CA ARG A 70 4.43 6.57 13.60
C ARG A 70 3.89 5.87 14.86
N LYS A 71 3.84 6.56 16.01
CA LYS A 71 3.28 6.01 17.25
C LYS A 71 1.84 5.52 17.06
N ARG A 72 0.98 6.34 16.45
CA ARG A 72 -0.42 5.95 16.16
C ARG A 72 -0.51 4.77 15.20
N LEU A 73 0.31 4.72 14.15
CA LEU A 73 0.36 3.57 13.24
C LEU A 73 0.75 2.30 13.96
N THR A 74 1.81 2.33 14.77
CA THR A 74 2.25 1.16 15.55
C THR A 74 1.14 0.67 16.47
N GLU A 75 0.40 1.55 17.15
CA GLU A 75 -0.73 1.17 18.00
C GLU A 75 -1.89 0.53 17.20
N ILE A 76 -2.25 1.09 16.04
CA ILE A 76 -3.29 0.52 15.17
C ILE A 76 -2.87 -0.87 14.68
N LEU A 77 -1.63 -1.00 14.22
CA LEU A 77 -1.08 -2.25 13.72
C LEU A 77 -1.02 -3.31 14.82
N ARG A 78 -0.58 -2.95 16.03
CA ARG A 78 -0.57 -3.86 17.18
C ARG A 78 -1.95 -4.43 17.48
N LYS A 79 -3.00 -3.61 17.45
CA LYS A 79 -4.39 -4.09 17.60
C LYS A 79 -4.78 -5.10 16.52
N ILE A 80 -4.47 -4.82 15.26
CA ILE A 80 -4.74 -5.72 14.13
C ILE A 80 -3.97 -7.05 14.28
N ILE A 81 -2.70 -6.98 14.69
CA ILE A 81 -1.83 -8.14 14.91
C ILE A 81 -2.40 -9.03 16.02
N LEU A 82 -2.76 -8.45 17.16
CA LEU A 82 -3.34 -9.19 18.29
C LEU A 82 -4.65 -9.89 17.91
N GLU A 83 -5.55 -9.18 17.24
CA GLU A 83 -6.82 -9.78 16.76
C GLU A 83 -6.59 -10.92 15.77
N ARG A 84 -5.55 -10.81 14.93
CA ARG A 84 -5.19 -11.87 13.98
C ARG A 84 -4.66 -13.11 14.71
N LYS A 85 -3.81 -12.92 15.72
CA LYS A 85 -3.30 -14.01 16.58
C LYS A 85 -4.42 -14.71 17.33
N GLU A 86 -5.37 -13.96 17.88
CA GLU A 86 -6.49 -14.50 18.65
C GLU A 86 -7.44 -15.35 17.79
N LYS A 87 -7.80 -14.85 16.61
CA LYS A 87 -8.77 -15.55 15.73
C LYS A 87 -8.19 -16.78 15.02
N ARG A 88 -6.88 -17.01 15.09
CA ARG A 88 -6.17 -18.10 14.37
C ARG A 88 -6.54 -18.19 12.89
N ILE A 89 -6.78 -17.05 12.25
CA ILE A 89 -7.20 -16.99 10.84
C ILE A 89 -6.00 -17.32 9.95
N ILE A 90 -6.14 -18.37 9.15
CA ILE A 90 -5.17 -18.75 8.13
C ILE A 90 -5.59 -18.10 6.81
N GLU A 91 -5.01 -16.94 6.52
CA GLU A 91 -5.10 -16.28 5.23
C GLU A 91 -3.73 -16.30 4.53
N LYS A 92 -3.72 -16.33 3.20
CA LYS A 92 -2.48 -16.16 2.41
C LYS A 92 -2.25 -14.69 2.13
N ASN A 93 -1.73 -13.97 3.12
CA ASN A 93 -1.36 -12.55 3.01
C ASN A 93 -0.03 -12.26 3.74
N ILE A 94 0.49 -11.04 3.58
CA ILE A 94 1.80 -10.68 4.15
C ILE A 94 1.77 -10.70 5.68
N LEU A 95 0.70 -10.24 6.33
CA LEU A 95 0.61 -10.28 7.80
C LEU A 95 0.69 -11.72 8.32
N SER A 96 -0.01 -12.66 7.69
CA SER A 96 0.04 -14.08 8.03
C SER A 96 1.42 -14.68 7.74
N ALA A 97 2.13 -14.24 6.69
CA ALA A 97 3.51 -14.66 6.45
C ALA A 97 4.46 -14.15 7.55
N LEU A 98 4.35 -12.87 7.94
CA LEU A 98 5.16 -12.27 9.01
C LEU A 98 4.91 -12.95 10.36
N LEU A 99 3.65 -13.22 10.71
CA LEU A 99 3.26 -13.89 11.95
C LEU A 99 3.82 -15.32 12.07
N ASN A 100 3.97 -16.02 10.93
CA ASN A 100 4.48 -17.38 10.88
C ASN A 100 5.97 -17.46 10.57
N SER A 101 6.62 -16.33 10.31
CA SER A 101 8.04 -16.28 10.01
C SER A 101 8.88 -16.69 11.23
N LYS A 102 9.93 -17.47 10.96
CA LYS A 102 10.94 -17.88 11.93
C LYS A 102 12.32 -17.72 11.29
N ASP A 103 13.28 -17.27 12.07
CA ASP A 103 14.69 -17.28 11.65
C ASP A 103 15.31 -18.67 11.78
N GLU A 104 16.61 -18.77 11.49
CA GLU A 104 17.37 -20.03 11.52
C GLU A 104 17.40 -20.66 12.92
N GLU A 105 17.31 -19.84 13.97
CA GLU A 105 17.22 -20.26 15.36
C GLU A 105 15.78 -20.52 15.85
N GLY A 106 14.79 -20.37 14.97
CA GLY A 106 13.38 -20.60 15.28
C GLY A 106 12.69 -19.45 16.01
N ARG A 107 13.32 -18.28 16.13
CA ARG A 107 12.75 -17.07 16.75
C ARG A 107 11.74 -16.42 15.81
N THR A 108 10.62 -15.99 16.38
CA THR A 108 9.55 -15.27 15.66
C THR A 108 9.70 -13.77 15.79
N LEU A 109 9.18 -13.02 14.82
CA LEU A 109 9.08 -11.57 14.94
C LEU A 109 8.16 -11.14 16.09
N ASP A 110 8.57 -10.12 16.83
CA ASP A 110 7.69 -9.44 17.79
C ASP A 110 6.70 -8.48 17.09
N GLU A 111 5.76 -7.94 17.87
CA GLU A 111 4.68 -7.10 17.32
C GLU A 111 5.17 -5.77 16.75
N GLU A 112 6.25 -5.22 17.31
CA GLU A 112 6.85 -3.98 16.86
C GLU A 112 7.62 -4.22 15.55
N GLN A 113 8.39 -5.29 15.47
CA GLN A 113 9.07 -5.74 14.25
C GLN A 113 8.08 -6.02 13.11
N ILE A 114 6.95 -6.67 13.39
CA ILE A 114 5.90 -6.90 12.39
C ILE A 114 5.29 -5.57 11.93
N ALA A 115 4.97 -4.67 12.86
CA ALA A 115 4.43 -3.35 12.52
C ALA A 115 5.42 -2.55 11.66
N ASP A 116 6.70 -2.60 11.99
CA ASP A 116 7.78 -1.93 11.27
C ASP A 116 7.93 -2.47 9.84
N ASN A 117 7.91 -3.80 9.67
CA ASN A 117 7.92 -4.44 8.36
C ASN A 117 6.71 -4.04 7.51
N ILE A 118 5.51 -4.01 8.09
CA ILE A 118 4.28 -3.58 7.40
C ILE A 118 4.41 -2.14 6.91
N ILE A 119 4.90 -1.23 7.75
CA ILE A 119 5.08 0.17 7.35
C ILE A 119 6.16 0.27 6.27
N GLY A 120 7.23 -0.52 6.37
CA GLY A 120 8.27 -0.61 5.35
C GLY A 120 7.73 -1.05 3.98
N VAL A 121 6.91 -2.10 3.94
CA VAL A 121 6.26 -2.58 2.71
C VAL A 121 5.36 -1.50 2.11
N LEU A 122 4.52 -0.84 2.92
CA LEU A 122 3.67 0.26 2.44
C LEU A 122 4.48 1.44 1.90
N PHE A 123 5.57 1.79 2.57
CA PHE A 123 6.48 2.86 2.12
C PHE A 123 7.13 2.49 0.78
N ALA A 124 7.72 1.30 0.68
CA ALA A 124 8.39 0.82 -0.52
C ALA A 124 7.44 0.70 -1.72
N ALA A 125 6.21 0.22 -1.50
CA ALA A 125 5.28 -0.11 -2.59
C ALA A 125 4.50 1.10 -3.12
N GLN A 126 4.22 2.14 -2.33
CA GLN A 126 3.30 3.20 -2.75
C GLN A 126 3.84 4.00 -3.94
N ASP A 127 4.95 4.71 -3.72
CA ASP A 127 5.46 5.69 -4.70
C ASP A 127 6.07 4.99 -5.92
N THR A 128 6.72 3.83 -5.74
CA THR A 128 7.30 3.04 -6.84
C THR A 128 6.23 2.50 -7.79
N THR A 129 5.21 1.81 -7.25
CA THR A 129 4.12 1.24 -8.05
C THR A 129 3.26 2.34 -8.67
N ALA A 130 3.01 3.43 -7.94
CA ALA A 130 2.26 4.57 -8.47
C ALA A 130 2.98 5.23 -9.65
N SER A 131 4.31 5.34 -9.58
CA SER A 131 5.14 5.86 -10.67
C SER A 131 5.04 4.98 -11.90
N VAL A 132 5.20 3.66 -11.74
CA VAL A 132 5.08 2.70 -12.85
C VAL A 132 3.70 2.76 -13.51
N MET A 133 2.61 2.75 -12.72
CA MET A 133 1.26 2.86 -13.25
C MET A 133 1.04 4.19 -14.00
N THR A 134 1.58 5.29 -13.47
CA THR A 134 1.50 6.60 -14.13
C THR A 134 2.18 6.60 -15.48
N TRP A 135 3.38 6.02 -15.57
CA TRP A 135 4.10 5.88 -16.83
C TRP A 135 3.39 4.96 -17.81
N ILE A 136 2.84 3.83 -17.35
CA ILE A 136 2.03 2.95 -18.21
C ILE A 136 0.87 3.73 -18.83
N ILE A 137 0.11 4.48 -18.02
CA ILE A 137 -1.01 5.31 -18.51
C ILE A 137 -0.51 6.34 -19.51
N LYS A 138 0.60 7.03 -19.24
CA LYS A 138 1.19 8.01 -20.16
C LYS A 138 1.60 7.39 -21.49
N TYR A 139 2.31 6.27 -21.48
CA TYR A 139 2.77 5.59 -22.69
C TYR A 139 1.61 5.06 -23.53
N LEU A 140 0.59 4.49 -22.89
CA LEU A 140 -0.62 4.05 -23.59
C LEU A 140 -1.38 5.23 -24.23
N HIS A 141 -1.47 6.36 -23.52
CA HIS A 141 -2.10 7.57 -24.06
C HIS A 141 -1.36 8.13 -25.28
N ASP A 142 -0.04 8.21 -25.21
CA ASP A 142 0.79 8.75 -26.29
C ASP A 142 0.88 7.83 -27.52
N ASN A 143 0.57 6.54 -27.37
CA ASN A 143 0.74 5.54 -28.42
C ASN A 143 -0.59 4.80 -28.70
N PRO A 144 -1.52 5.38 -29.49
CA PRO A 144 -2.84 4.79 -29.73
C PRO A 144 -2.80 3.37 -30.30
N LYS A 145 -1.82 3.04 -31.14
CA LYS A 145 -1.64 1.68 -31.67
C LYS A 145 -1.31 0.66 -30.56
N LEU A 146 -0.48 1.05 -29.60
CA LEU A 146 -0.14 0.22 -28.45
C LEU A 146 -1.36 0.03 -27.55
N LEU A 147 -2.11 1.11 -27.29
CA LEU A 147 -3.35 1.04 -26.52
C LEU A 147 -4.35 0.07 -27.16
N GLU A 148 -4.53 0.12 -28.47
CA GLU A 148 -5.45 -0.79 -29.16
C GLU A 148 -4.99 -2.25 -29.07
N ALA A 149 -3.70 -2.52 -29.27
CA ALA A 149 -3.15 -3.87 -29.12
C ALA A 149 -3.36 -4.42 -27.69
N VAL A 150 -3.14 -3.60 -26.65
CA VAL A 150 -3.36 -4.00 -25.25
C VAL A 150 -4.85 -4.25 -24.97
N LYS A 151 -5.76 -3.44 -25.51
CA LYS A 151 -7.21 -3.65 -25.36
C LYS A 151 -7.66 -4.96 -25.98
N VAL A 152 -7.21 -5.26 -27.20
CA VAL A 152 -7.54 -6.52 -27.89
C VAL A 152 -7.08 -7.72 -27.08
N LEU A 153 -5.86 -7.68 -26.53
CA LEU A 153 -5.33 -8.74 -25.67
C LEU A 153 -6.16 -8.95 -24.39
N LEU A 154 -6.66 -7.87 -23.77
CA LEU A 154 -7.48 -7.97 -22.56
C LEU A 154 -8.89 -8.52 -22.83
N LEU A 155 -9.43 -8.27 -24.02
CA LEU A 155 -10.76 -8.77 -24.43
C LEU A 155 -10.70 -10.19 -25.02
N HIS A 156 -9.54 -10.61 -25.51
CA HIS A 156 -9.25 -11.95 -26.00
C HIS A 156 -7.97 -12.49 -25.37
N PRO A 157 -8.00 -12.89 -24.07
CA PRO A 157 -6.84 -13.51 -23.43
C PRO A 157 -6.39 -14.71 -24.25
N LEU A 158 -5.06 -14.89 -24.41
CA LEU A 158 -4.35 -15.81 -25.30
C LEU A 158 -4.63 -17.33 -25.12
N SER A 159 -5.79 -17.73 -24.62
CA SER A 159 -6.27 -19.11 -24.64
C SER A 159 -6.57 -19.65 -26.05
N THR A 160 -6.39 -18.86 -27.11
CA THR A 160 -6.66 -19.26 -28.51
C THR A 160 -5.41 -19.42 -29.37
N PHE A 161 -4.20 -19.23 -28.83
CA PHE A 161 -2.94 -19.31 -29.60
C PHE A 161 -2.02 -20.49 -29.25
N PHE A 162 -2.49 -21.42 -28.40
CA PHE A 162 -1.80 -22.68 -28.13
C PHE A 162 -2.77 -23.88 -28.23
N LEU A 163 -3.26 -24.15 -29.44
CA LEU A 163 -3.73 -25.46 -29.89
C LEU A 163 -3.33 -25.65 -31.36
#